data_AF-A0A3P6SRZ5-F1
#
_entry.id   AF-A0A3P6SRZ5-F1
#
_cell.length_a   1.000
_cell.length_b   1.000
_cell.length_c   1.000
_cell.angle_alpha   90.00
_cell.angle_beta   90.00
_cell.angle_gamma   90.00
#
_symmetry.space_group_name_H-M   'P 1'
#
loop_
_entity.id
_entity.type
_entity.pdbx_description
1 polymer ?
#
loop_
_entity_poly.entity_id
_entity_poly.type
_entity_poly.pdbx_seq_one_letter_code
_entity_poly.pdbx_strand_id
1 'polypeptide(L)'
;MLGRYFFRVAKLLFEEDPYAAYQKYVYSTRHQLASCDCSLPERPQLNDIHSIANQLNITDHITRDTLVVPGLHVVPDFLDEKEEEDLVRAIDQTDWILSQSGRRKQDYGPRVNFKHKKVKMDRFHGMPAYTDLILNRMKSISSELFGSYQPFELCNLEYRDDRWSAIEMHADDTWIWGNRLISSVFVLIALISFFFF
;
A
#
# COMPACT_ATOMS: atom_id res chain seq x y z
N MET A 1 -55.01 9.52 -18.68
CA MET A 1 -54.03 9.50 -17.57
C MET A 1 -53.33 8.15 -17.59
N LEU A 2 -52.19 8.03 -18.27
CA LEU A 2 -51.36 6.82 -18.28
C LEU A 2 -49.96 7.25 -17.80
N GLY A 3 -49.57 6.71 -16.65
CA GLY A 3 -48.43 7.14 -15.86
C GLY A 3 -47.09 6.88 -16.56
N ARG A 4 -46.35 7.96 -16.77
CA ARG A 4 -44.94 7.94 -17.16
C ARG A 4 -44.07 7.59 -15.95
N TYR A 5 -43.91 6.31 -15.64
CA TYR A 5 -42.77 5.85 -14.85
C TYR A 5 -41.57 5.69 -15.78
N PHE A 6 -40.94 6.82 -16.14
CA PHE A 6 -39.63 6.78 -16.79
C PHE A 6 -38.60 6.26 -15.77
N PHE A 7 -37.86 5.24 -16.20
CA PHE A 7 -36.71 4.61 -15.55
C PHE A 7 -35.88 5.61 -14.72
N ARG A 8 -35.94 5.49 -13.38
CA ARG A 8 -35.25 6.40 -12.43
C ARG A 8 -33.76 6.10 -12.25
N VAL A 9 -33.23 5.05 -12.90
CA VAL A 9 -31.82 4.68 -12.80
C VAL A 9 -31.24 4.76 -14.21
N ALA A 10 -30.42 5.79 -14.45
CA ALA A 10 -29.63 5.87 -15.66
C ALA A 10 -28.61 4.72 -15.65
N LYS A 11 -28.52 4.04 -16.79
CA LYS A 11 -27.49 3.09 -17.24
C LYS A 11 -26.28 3.02 -16.29
N LEU A 12 -26.10 1.89 -15.60
CA LEU A 12 -24.79 1.52 -15.06
C LEU A 12 -23.85 1.45 -16.27
N LEU A 13 -22.99 2.46 -16.41
CA LEU A 13 -21.89 2.43 -17.36
C LEU A 13 -20.86 1.49 -16.77
N PHE A 14 -20.77 0.29 -17.33
CA PHE A 14 -19.58 -0.51 -17.16
C PHE A 14 -18.49 0.21 -17.94
N GLU A 15 -17.65 0.96 -17.23
CA GLU A 15 -16.42 1.48 -17.79
C GLU A 15 -15.43 0.32 -17.91
N GLU A 16 -14.82 0.17 -19.08
CA GLU A 16 -13.70 -0.75 -19.25
C GLU A 16 -12.58 -0.32 -18.31
N ASP A 17 -11.79 -1.28 -17.82
CA ASP A 17 -10.67 -1.00 -16.93
C ASP A 17 -9.69 -0.06 -17.66
N PRO A 18 -9.52 1.20 -17.22
CA PRO A 18 -8.69 2.18 -17.92
C PRO A 18 -7.21 1.78 -17.97
N TYR A 19 -6.81 0.79 -17.18
CA TYR A 19 -5.44 0.30 -17.07
C TYR A 19 -5.22 -1.04 -17.77
N ALA A 20 -6.24 -1.63 -18.41
CA ALA A 20 -6.12 -2.93 -19.08
C ALA A 20 -4.98 -3.01 -20.10
N ALA A 21 -4.70 -1.88 -20.78
CA ALA A 21 -3.65 -1.77 -21.79
C ALA A 21 -2.25 -1.44 -21.22
N TYR A 22 -2.12 -1.25 -19.91
CA TYR A 22 -0.84 -0.87 -19.31
C TYR A 22 0.13 -2.05 -19.35
N GLN A 23 1.40 -1.76 -19.60
CA GLN A 23 2.47 -2.74 -19.48
C GLN A 23 2.61 -3.16 -18.02
N LYS A 24 2.75 -4.47 -17.80
CA LYS A 24 2.86 -5.05 -16.46
C LYS A 24 4.31 -5.42 -16.20
N TYR A 25 4.82 -4.97 -15.07
CA TYR A 25 6.17 -5.27 -14.61
C TYR A 25 6.11 -6.03 -13.30
N VAL A 26 6.92 -7.08 -13.17
CA VAL A 26 7.08 -7.83 -11.93
C VAL A 26 8.44 -7.51 -11.34
N TYR A 27 8.46 -7.07 -10.08
CA TYR A 27 9.68 -6.67 -9.39
C TYR A 27 10.46 -7.89 -8.89
N SER A 28 11.77 -7.90 -9.15
CA SER A 28 12.70 -8.88 -8.60
C SER A 28 13.48 -8.27 -7.44
N THR A 29 13.34 -8.86 -6.26
CA THR A 29 14.08 -8.46 -5.06
C THR A 29 15.56 -8.83 -5.16
N ARG A 30 15.93 -9.92 -5.85
CA ARG A 30 17.34 -10.27 -6.08
C ARG A 30 18.06 -9.23 -6.94
N HIS A 31 17.41 -8.81 -8.03
CA HIS A 31 18.02 -7.93 -9.03
C HIS A 31 17.74 -6.44 -8.81
N GLN A 32 16.86 -6.11 -7.87
CA GLN A 32 16.44 -4.74 -7.52
C GLN A 32 15.90 -3.94 -8.72
N LEU A 33 15.17 -4.63 -9.61
CA LEU A 33 14.57 -4.05 -10.81
C LEU A 33 13.28 -4.80 -11.17
N ALA A 34 12.43 -4.18 -11.96
CA ALA A 34 11.22 -4.80 -12.48
C ALA A 34 11.41 -5.30 -13.92
N SER A 35 10.86 -6.45 -14.25
CA SER A 35 10.89 -7.03 -15.58
C SER A 35 9.50 -7.02 -16.20
N CYS A 36 9.39 -6.57 -17.45
CA CYS A 36 8.15 -6.63 -18.20
C CYS A 36 7.75 -8.09 -18.44
N ASP A 37 6.49 -8.43 -18.16
CA ASP A 37 5.94 -9.75 -18.44
C ASP A 37 4.61 -9.63 -19.18
N CYS A 38 4.66 -9.90 -20.49
CA CYS A 38 3.48 -9.90 -21.36
C CYS A 38 2.66 -11.20 -21.28
N SER A 39 3.12 -12.21 -20.54
CA SER A 39 2.36 -13.45 -20.31
C SER A 39 1.33 -13.31 -19.19
N LEU A 40 1.44 -12.26 -18.36
CA LEU A 40 0.44 -11.95 -17.35
C LEU A 40 -0.92 -11.68 -18.01
N PRO A 41 -2.02 -12.31 -17.53
CA PRO A 41 -3.35 -12.04 -18.03
C PRO A 41 -3.74 -10.57 -17.76
N GLU A 42 -4.86 -10.14 -18.32
CA GLU A 42 -5.38 -8.78 -18.09
C GLU A 42 -5.55 -8.49 -16.60
N ARG A 43 -6.08 -9.46 -15.85
CA ARG A 43 -6.26 -9.42 -14.39
C ARG A 43 -5.46 -10.55 -13.73
N PRO A 44 -4.17 -10.33 -13.44
CA PRO A 44 -3.33 -11.35 -12.82
C PRO A 44 -3.77 -11.62 -11.39
N GLN A 45 -3.75 -12.91 -11.03
CA GLN A 45 -3.94 -13.35 -9.66
C GLN A 45 -2.63 -13.29 -8.89
N LEU A 46 -2.70 -13.31 -7.56
CA LEU A 46 -1.52 -13.27 -6.70
C LEU A 46 -0.50 -14.38 -7.03
N ASN A 47 -0.99 -15.59 -7.33
CA ASN A 47 -0.16 -16.73 -7.69
C ASN A 47 0.61 -16.52 -9.02
N ASP A 48 0.01 -15.82 -9.99
CA ASP A 48 0.67 -15.51 -11.25
C ASP A 48 1.89 -14.61 -10.99
N ILE A 49 1.68 -13.56 -10.18
CA ILE A 49 2.73 -12.61 -9.79
C ILE A 49 3.83 -13.30 -8.99
N HIS A 50 3.47 -14.14 -8.00
CA HIS A 50 4.43 -14.87 -7.19
C HIS A 50 5.28 -15.84 -8.02
N SER A 51 4.66 -16.56 -8.96
CA SER A 51 5.37 -17.51 -9.83
C SER A 51 6.44 -16.80 -10.65
N ILE A 52 6.10 -15.67 -11.27
CA ILE A 52 7.03 -14.88 -12.07
C ILE A 52 8.12 -14.25 -11.21
N ALA A 53 7.75 -13.65 -10.07
CA ALA A 53 8.72 -13.04 -9.15
C ALA A 53 9.76 -14.07 -8.67
N ASN A 54 9.31 -15.28 -8.30
CA ASN A 54 10.19 -16.38 -7.91
C ASN A 54 11.10 -16.83 -9.05
N GLN A 55 10.56 -16.96 -10.26
CA GLN A 55 11.35 -17.32 -11.44
C GLN A 55 12.43 -16.26 -11.74
N LEU A 56 12.09 -14.98 -11.67
CA LEU A 56 13.03 -13.88 -11.86
C LEU A 56 14.13 -13.89 -10.79
N ASN A 57 13.78 -14.17 -9.54
CA ASN A 57 14.72 -14.23 -8.43
C ASN A 57 15.69 -15.41 -8.49
N ILE A 58 15.38 -16.51 -9.18
CA ILE A 58 16.33 -17.63 -9.36
C ILE A 58 17.18 -17.49 -10.63
N THR A 59 16.73 -16.72 -11.61
CA THR A 59 17.42 -16.55 -12.89
C THR A 59 18.65 -15.67 -12.74
N ASP A 60 19.79 -16.05 -13.33
CA ASP A 60 21.04 -15.29 -13.22
C ASP A 60 21.07 -14.03 -14.08
N HIS A 61 20.43 -14.07 -15.25
CA HIS A 61 20.40 -12.95 -16.20
C HIS A 61 18.97 -12.70 -16.70
N ILE A 62 18.49 -11.47 -16.51
CA ILE A 62 17.19 -11.04 -17.03
C ILE A 62 17.39 -10.58 -18.48
N THR A 63 16.74 -11.27 -19.42
CA THR A 63 16.84 -11.01 -20.87
C THR A 63 15.69 -10.18 -21.45
N ARG A 64 14.71 -9.83 -20.59
CA ARG A 64 13.50 -9.09 -20.95
C ARG A 64 13.71 -7.59 -20.76
N ASP A 65 12.77 -6.79 -21.24
CA ASP A 65 12.71 -5.37 -20.94
C ASP A 65 12.66 -5.15 -19.42
N THR A 66 13.53 -4.28 -18.92
CA THR A 66 13.66 -3.97 -17.50
C THR A 66 13.33 -2.52 -17.19
N LEU A 67 12.87 -2.28 -15.98
CA LEU A 67 12.59 -0.98 -15.41
C LEU A 67 13.28 -0.90 -14.05
N VAL A 68 14.21 0.02 -13.90
CA VAL A 68 14.74 0.39 -12.59
C VAL A 68 13.84 1.48 -12.02
N VAL A 69 13.36 1.28 -10.79
CA VAL A 69 12.56 2.27 -10.06
C VAL A 69 13.46 2.87 -8.97
N PRO A 70 14.05 4.06 -9.18
CA PRO A 70 14.95 4.65 -8.21
C PRO A 70 14.26 4.85 -6.86
N GLY A 71 14.92 4.43 -5.78
CA GLY A 71 14.42 4.55 -4.41
C GLY A 71 13.42 3.46 -3.98
N LEU A 72 13.02 2.54 -4.87
CA LEU A 72 12.23 1.38 -4.50
C LEU A 72 13.13 0.32 -3.84
N HIS A 73 12.84 0.05 -2.57
CA HIS A 73 13.48 -1.01 -1.79
C HIS A 73 12.41 -1.95 -1.25
N VAL A 74 12.62 -3.25 -1.43
CA VAL A 74 11.73 -4.29 -0.91
C VAL A 74 12.52 -5.15 0.06
N VAL A 75 12.05 -5.24 1.31
CA VAL A 75 12.64 -6.09 2.34
C VAL A 75 11.69 -7.24 2.61
N PRO A 76 11.97 -8.46 2.10
CA PRO A 76 11.19 -9.64 2.43
C PRO A 76 11.39 -10.01 3.91
N ASP A 77 10.41 -10.70 4.50
CA ASP A 77 10.49 -11.23 5.87
C ASP A 77 10.90 -10.16 6.90
N PHE A 78 10.33 -8.96 6.75
CA PHE A 78 10.67 -7.79 7.56
C PHE A 78 10.37 -8.02 9.05
N LEU A 79 9.26 -8.67 9.36
CA LEU A 79 8.91 -9.21 10.68
C LEU A 79 8.95 -10.72 10.64
N ASP A 80 9.29 -11.34 11.77
CA ASP A 80 9.00 -12.75 11.99
C ASP A 80 7.52 -12.98 12.39
N GLU A 81 7.11 -14.25 12.41
CA GLU A 81 5.72 -14.65 12.73
C GLU A 81 5.26 -14.15 14.11
N LYS A 82 6.18 -14.11 15.08
CA LYS A 82 5.88 -13.69 16.44
C LYS A 82 5.70 -12.17 16.53
N GLU A 83 6.60 -11.43 15.91
CA GLU A 83 6.54 -9.98 15.75
C GLU A 83 5.25 -9.56 15.03
N GLU A 84 4.85 -10.27 13.98
CA GLU A 84 3.60 -10.03 13.25
C GLU A 84 2.37 -10.26 14.14
N GLU A 85 2.29 -11.39 14.86
CA GLU A 85 1.18 -11.70 15.77
C GLU A 85 1.06 -10.65 16.89
N ASP A 86 2.19 -10.21 17.46
CA ASP A 86 2.22 -9.19 18.51
C ASP A 86 1.79 -7.82 17.98
N LEU A 87 2.22 -7.45 16.77
CA LEU A 87 1.85 -6.21 16.11
C LEU A 87 0.34 -6.17 15.81
N VAL A 88 -0.21 -7.21 15.20
CA VAL A 88 -1.65 -7.30 14.89
C VAL A 88 -2.48 -7.19 16.17
N ARG A 89 -2.09 -7.90 17.24
CA ARG A 89 -2.76 -7.79 18.54
C ARG A 89 -2.69 -6.39 19.14
N ALA A 90 -1.61 -5.64 18.92
CA ALA A 90 -1.50 -4.26 19.38
C ALA A 90 -2.38 -3.31 18.55
N ILE A 91 -2.45 -3.50 17.24
CA ILE A 91 -3.31 -2.73 16.32
C ILE A 91 -4.78 -2.91 16.69
N ASP A 92 -5.21 -4.15 16.94
CA ASP A 92 -6.60 -4.49 17.25
C ASP A 92 -7.09 -4.01 18.63
N GLN A 93 -6.21 -3.46 19.47
CA GLN A 93 -6.61 -2.79 20.71
C GLN A 93 -7.27 -1.41 20.46
N THR A 94 -7.11 -0.85 19.26
CA THR A 94 -7.75 0.40 18.87
C THR A 94 -8.96 0.14 17.98
N ASP A 95 -10.01 0.94 18.13
CA ASP A 95 -11.20 0.80 17.30
C ASP A 95 -10.90 1.10 15.82
N TRP A 96 -11.44 0.25 14.96
CA TRP A 96 -11.39 0.41 13.52
C TRP A 96 -12.53 1.30 13.00
N ILE A 97 -12.20 2.22 12.07
CA ILE A 97 -13.18 3.10 11.42
C ILE A 97 -13.45 2.59 10.00
N LEU A 98 -14.73 2.51 9.61
CA LEU A 98 -15.09 2.13 8.24
C LEU A 98 -14.78 3.25 7.24
N SER A 99 -14.20 2.87 6.10
CA SER A 99 -13.96 3.75 4.96
C SER A 99 -14.99 3.54 3.83
N GLN A 100 -15.04 4.47 2.88
CA GLN A 100 -15.95 4.40 1.73
C GLN A 100 -15.60 3.27 0.75
N SER A 101 -14.34 2.85 0.69
CA SER A 101 -13.88 1.80 -0.23
C SER A 101 -13.97 0.39 0.37
N GLY A 102 -14.86 0.18 1.35
CA GLY A 102 -15.03 -1.09 2.05
C GLY A 102 -14.04 -1.36 3.19
N ARG A 103 -12.82 -0.79 3.12
CA ARG A 103 -11.73 -0.99 4.10
C ARG A 103 -12.08 -0.51 5.50
N ARG A 104 -11.48 -1.13 6.51
CA ARG A 104 -11.37 -0.56 7.86
C ARG A 104 -10.04 0.18 7.98
N LYS A 105 -10.00 1.26 8.76
CA LYS A 105 -8.79 2.06 8.95
C LYS A 105 -8.60 2.62 10.36
N GLN A 106 -7.36 2.88 10.72
CA GLN A 106 -6.94 3.68 11.88
C GLN A 106 -5.93 4.71 11.37
N ASP A 107 -6.20 5.99 11.58
CA ASP A 107 -5.34 7.08 11.11
C ASP A 107 -4.68 7.76 12.32
N TYR A 108 -3.35 7.80 12.34
CA TYR A 108 -2.54 8.46 13.36
C TYR A 108 -1.69 9.53 12.70
N GLY A 109 -1.86 10.77 13.11
CA GLY A 109 -1.15 11.88 12.47
C GLY A 109 -1.90 13.19 12.65
N PRO A 110 -1.35 14.28 12.13
CA PRO A 110 -2.02 15.56 12.14
C PRO A 110 -3.17 15.60 11.15
N ARG A 111 -4.11 16.52 11.37
CA ARG A 111 -5.22 16.70 10.44
C ARG A 111 -4.77 17.44 9.19
N VAL A 112 -4.94 16.81 8.04
CA VAL A 112 -4.60 17.37 6.73
C VAL A 112 -5.86 17.92 6.05
N ASN A 113 -5.78 19.13 5.54
CA ASN A 113 -6.77 19.72 4.64
C ASN A 113 -6.20 19.76 3.23
N PHE A 114 -6.51 18.74 2.44
CA PHE A 114 -6.01 18.58 1.06
C PHE A 114 -6.37 19.76 0.15
N LYS A 115 -7.63 20.23 0.21
CA LYS A 115 -8.12 21.35 -0.61
C LYS A 115 -7.30 22.63 -0.42
N HIS A 116 -6.87 22.92 0.81
CA HIS A 116 -6.13 24.14 1.13
C HIS A 116 -4.64 23.91 1.39
N LYS A 117 -4.16 22.68 1.26
CA LYS A 117 -2.81 22.25 1.62
C LYS A 117 -2.35 22.72 3.00
N LYS A 118 -3.17 22.46 4.03
CA LYS A 118 -2.92 22.87 5.42
C LYS A 118 -2.84 21.69 6.36
N VAL A 119 -1.94 21.78 7.34
CA VAL A 119 -1.74 20.79 8.40
C VAL A 119 -2.11 21.39 9.74
N LYS A 120 -2.82 20.63 10.59
CA LYS A 120 -3.11 21.00 11.97
C LYS A 120 -2.65 19.90 12.93
N MET A 121 -1.72 20.25 13.82
CA MET A 121 -1.14 19.35 14.82
C MET A 121 -1.98 19.21 16.10
N ASP A 122 -3.11 19.90 16.19
CA ASP A 122 -3.86 20.11 17.45
C ASP A 122 -4.47 18.85 18.08
N ARG A 123 -4.46 17.72 17.36
CA ARG A 123 -4.99 16.43 17.81
C ARG A 123 -3.97 15.29 17.71
N PHE A 124 -2.73 15.60 17.36
CA PHE A 124 -1.69 14.59 17.25
C PHE A 124 -0.96 14.45 18.58
N HIS A 125 -1.12 13.30 19.22
CA HIS A 125 -0.54 13.01 20.55
C HIS A 125 0.70 12.11 20.48
N GLY A 126 1.19 11.82 19.28
CA GLY A 126 2.27 10.87 19.03
C GLY A 126 1.78 9.62 18.31
N MET A 127 2.75 8.80 17.89
CA MET A 127 2.48 7.51 17.25
C MET A 127 2.19 6.43 18.30
N PRO A 128 1.45 5.36 17.93
CA PRO A 128 1.26 4.19 18.79
C PRO A 128 2.58 3.55 19.20
N ALA A 129 2.66 2.96 20.40
CA ALA A 129 3.89 2.37 20.92
C ALA A 129 4.45 1.23 20.05
N TYR A 130 3.59 0.46 19.37
CA TYR A 130 4.04 -0.60 18.46
C TYR A 130 4.88 -0.08 17.29
N THR A 131 4.80 1.23 16.99
CA THR A 131 5.59 1.87 15.93
C THR A 131 7.09 1.73 16.18
N ASP A 132 7.51 1.68 17.45
CA ASP A 132 8.91 1.54 17.83
C ASP A 132 9.51 0.22 17.32
N LEU A 133 8.73 -0.87 17.30
CA LEU A 133 9.16 -2.15 16.70
C LEU A 133 9.58 -1.95 15.24
N ILE A 134 8.71 -1.30 14.46
CA ILE A 134 8.93 -1.08 13.02
C ILE A 134 10.15 -0.18 12.80
N LEU A 135 10.24 0.95 13.52
CA LEU A 135 11.36 1.88 13.39
C LEU A 135 12.69 1.25 13.80
N ASN A 136 12.70 0.41 14.84
CA ASN A 136 13.90 -0.30 15.27
C ASN A 136 14.35 -1.35 14.24
N ARG A 137 13.41 -2.12 13.66
CA ARG A 137 13.69 -3.07 12.57
C ARG A 137 14.23 -2.36 11.34
N MET A 138 13.61 -1.26 10.94
CA MET A 138 14.09 -0.42 9.85
C MET A 138 15.55 0.03 10.07
N LYS A 139 15.83 0.58 11.26
CA LYS A 139 17.18 1.03 11.62
C LYS A 139 18.19 -0.11 11.65
N SER A 140 17.80 -1.31 12.08
CA SER A 140 18.70 -2.48 12.12
C SER A 140 19.02 -3.03 10.73
N ILE A 141 18.07 -2.96 9.78
CA ILE A 141 18.28 -3.36 8.39
C ILE A 141 19.26 -2.42 7.69
N SER A 142 19.05 -1.10 7.81
CA SER A 142 19.99 -0.12 7.28
C SER A 142 19.84 1.22 8.00
N SER A 143 20.84 1.56 8.80
CA SER A 143 20.88 2.87 9.45
C SER A 143 21.07 4.03 8.45
N GLU A 144 21.65 3.77 7.27
CA GLU A 144 21.84 4.79 6.23
C GLU A 144 20.55 5.08 5.47
N LEU A 145 19.85 4.01 5.05
CA LEU A 145 18.62 4.15 4.27
C LEU A 145 17.43 4.52 5.14
N PHE A 146 17.32 3.90 6.32
CA PHE A 146 16.12 3.95 7.16
C PHE A 146 16.36 4.54 8.56
N GLY A 147 17.61 4.74 8.99
CA GLY A 147 17.91 5.12 10.38
C GLY A 147 17.54 6.55 10.78
N SER A 148 17.36 7.45 9.80
CA SER A 148 16.89 8.83 10.00
C SER A 148 15.38 8.98 9.81
N TYR A 149 14.66 7.86 9.64
CA TYR A 149 13.25 7.89 9.35
C TYR A 149 12.43 8.37 10.55
N GLN A 150 11.60 9.39 10.35
CA GLN A 150 10.68 9.90 11.36
C GLN A 150 9.26 9.92 10.80
N PRO A 151 8.31 9.19 11.42
CA PRO A 151 6.96 9.10 10.89
C PRO A 151 6.17 10.38 11.18
N PHE A 152 5.58 10.96 10.13
CA PHE A 152 4.66 12.10 10.22
C PHE A 152 3.20 11.67 10.40
N GLU A 153 2.80 10.65 9.66
CA GLU A 153 1.49 10.00 9.72
C GLU A 153 1.71 8.47 9.64
N LEU A 154 0.80 7.72 10.25
CA LEU A 154 0.65 6.28 10.16
C LEU A 154 -0.82 6.00 9.87
N CYS A 155 -1.09 5.26 8.81
CA CYS A 155 -2.40 4.63 8.61
C CYS A 155 -2.28 3.14 8.97
N ASN A 156 -3.32 2.50 9.47
CA ASN A 156 -3.47 1.05 9.36
C ASN A 156 -4.68 0.82 8.46
N LEU A 157 -4.55 -0.06 7.47
CA LEU A 157 -5.66 -0.43 6.58
C LEU A 157 -5.92 -1.93 6.68
N GLU A 158 -7.17 -2.31 6.88
CA GLU A 158 -7.62 -3.69 6.75
C GLU A 158 -8.55 -3.85 5.54
N TYR A 159 -8.26 -4.87 4.75
CA TYR A 159 -9.03 -5.30 3.60
C TYR A 159 -9.85 -6.52 3.97
N ARG A 160 -11.09 -6.56 3.51
CA ARG A 160 -11.99 -7.67 3.77
C ARG A 160 -12.76 -8.01 2.49
N ASP A 161 -12.79 -9.30 2.17
CA ASP A 161 -13.47 -9.81 0.99
C ASP A 161 -14.99 -9.62 1.08
N ASP A 162 -15.58 -9.79 2.27
CA ASP A 162 -17.02 -9.60 2.51
C ASP A 162 -17.49 -8.16 2.28
N ARG A 163 -16.55 -7.22 2.21
CA ARG A 163 -16.77 -5.79 1.98
C ARG A 163 -16.32 -5.33 0.60
N TRP A 164 -15.76 -6.23 -0.21
CA TRP A 164 -15.15 -5.90 -1.49
C TRP A 164 -14.12 -4.76 -1.34
N SER A 165 -13.36 -4.80 -0.24
CA SER A 165 -12.39 -3.77 0.06
C SER A 165 -11.33 -3.72 -1.02
N ALA A 166 -11.11 -2.54 -1.59
CA ALA A 166 -10.11 -2.33 -2.64
C ALA A 166 -9.32 -1.04 -2.40
N ILE A 167 -8.17 -0.99 -3.06
CA ILE A 167 -7.35 0.21 -3.22
C ILE A 167 -7.34 0.55 -4.71
N GLU A 168 -7.74 1.77 -5.03
CA GLU A 168 -7.70 2.27 -6.41
C GLU A 168 -6.26 2.69 -6.75
N MET A 169 -5.91 2.64 -8.03
CA MET A 169 -4.64 3.17 -8.50
C MET A 169 -4.61 4.69 -8.29
N HIS A 170 -3.64 5.19 -7.52
CA HIS A 170 -3.46 6.62 -7.27
C HIS A 170 -1.99 6.97 -7.04
N ALA A 171 -1.71 8.27 -7.05
CA ALA A 171 -0.46 8.83 -6.58
C ALA A 171 -0.72 9.60 -5.28
N ASP A 172 0.16 9.40 -4.30
CA ASP A 172 0.11 10.13 -3.04
C ASP A 172 0.49 11.61 -3.22
N ASP A 173 -0.17 12.48 -2.45
CA ASP A 173 0.09 13.92 -2.35
C ASP A 173 1.49 14.23 -1.77
N THR A 174 2.49 14.31 -2.65
CA THR A 174 3.89 14.59 -2.26
C THR A 174 4.10 15.90 -1.50
N TRP A 175 3.16 16.86 -1.59
CA TRP A 175 3.28 18.15 -0.88
C TRP A 175 3.20 18.01 0.66
N ILE A 176 2.57 16.95 1.15
CA ILE A 176 2.41 16.67 2.59
C ILE A 176 3.29 15.50 3.04
N TRP A 177 3.47 14.54 2.15
CA TRP A 177 4.06 13.25 2.45
C TRP A 177 5.51 13.10 1.97
N GLY A 178 6.01 14.12 1.28
CA GLY A 178 7.40 14.22 0.85
C GLY A 178 7.80 13.19 -0.20
N ASN A 179 9.07 12.80 -0.16
CA ASN A 179 9.70 11.95 -1.17
C ASN A 179 9.86 10.48 -0.73
N ARG A 180 9.41 10.12 0.48
CA ARG A 180 9.65 8.80 1.07
C ARG A 180 8.38 8.25 1.68
N LEU A 181 7.96 7.11 1.16
CA LEU A 181 6.83 6.33 1.63
C LEU A 181 7.32 4.96 2.02
N ILE A 182 6.86 4.47 3.16
CA ILE A 182 7.11 3.11 3.62
C ILE A 182 5.76 2.45 3.78
N SER A 183 5.61 1.27 3.21
CA SER A 183 4.44 0.43 3.34
C SER A 183 4.87 -0.95 3.82
N SER A 184 4.27 -1.41 4.91
CA SER A 184 4.38 -2.80 5.37
C SER A 184 3.06 -3.53 5.12
N VAL A 185 3.16 -4.75 4.59
CA VAL A 185 2.03 -5.62 4.24
C VAL A 185 2.13 -6.89 5.09
N PHE A 186 1.07 -7.21 5.82
CA PHE A 186 0.95 -8.40 6.66
C PHE A 186 -0.29 -9.22 6.26
N VAL A 187 -0.34 -10.50 6.63
CA VAL A 187 -1.13 -11.57 5.99
C VAL A 187 -2.64 -11.29 5.78
N LEU A 188 -3.27 -10.31 6.43
CA LEU A 188 -4.62 -9.84 6.06
C LEU A 188 -4.92 -8.36 6.44
N ILE A 189 -3.89 -7.60 6.83
CA ILE A 189 -3.97 -6.19 7.22
C ILE A 189 -2.77 -5.50 6.56
N ALA A 190 -2.99 -4.49 5.72
CA ALA A 190 -1.88 -3.84 5.05
C ALA A 190 -2.18 -2.41 4.59
N LEU A 191 -1.71 -1.45 5.38
CA LEU A 191 -0.81 -0.39 4.91
C LEU A 191 -0.45 0.42 6.14
N ILE A 192 0.68 0.11 6.77
CA ILE A 192 1.38 1.08 7.61
C ILE A 192 2.11 2.01 6.66
N SER A 193 1.42 3.08 6.24
CA SER A 193 2.04 4.15 5.46
C SER A 193 2.69 5.13 6.42
N PHE A 194 4.01 5.18 6.40
CA PHE A 194 4.71 6.27 7.05
C PHE A 194 5.07 7.37 6.04
N PHE A 195 4.97 8.62 6.47
CA PHE A 195 5.17 9.81 5.63
C PHE A 195 6.20 10.80 6.22
N PHE A 196 6.88 11.63 5.41
CA PHE A 196 7.93 12.57 5.89
C PHE A 196 7.98 13.93 5.15
N PHE A 197 8.72 14.89 5.73
CA PHE A 197 9.22 16.14 5.11
C PHE A 197 10.73 16.10 4.86
#